data_AF-A0A661MR07-F1
#
_entry.id   AF-A0A661MR07-F1
#
_cell.length_a   1.000
_cell.length_b   1.000
_cell.length_c   1.000
_cell.angle_alpha   90.00
_cell.angle_beta   90.00
_cell.angle_gamma   90.00
#
_symmetry.space_group_name_H-M   'P 1'
#
loop_
_entity.id
_entity.type
_entity.pdbx_description
1 polymer ?
#
loop_
_entity_poly.entity_id
_entity_poly.type
_entity_poly.pdbx_seq_one_letter_code
_entity_poly.pdbx_strand_id
1 'polypeptide(L)'
;MPTLADLIQTLITGLFQGSIYAIMALGLAIIFGVMHIINFAHGEFLLVGGYLTYWLFNSLHLDPFLSIPLTFIAIFILGQIVQRYLLDPVSSDHSFVLIMTYALAILMVGLMFIFFKSELRSVVTSYSLLSLDFMNSDVIINLQDVGILIIAGLAFICTHLFIKHTWLGKCMSVCAQDEEAAQLMGINTRWVSSMAFGLGLH
;
A
#
# COMPACT_ATOMS: atom_id res chain seq x y z
N MET A 1 -19.96 6.17 -32.20
CA MET A 1 -20.13 7.20 -31.15
C MET A 1 -20.19 6.45 -29.83
N PRO A 2 -19.47 6.88 -28.77
CA PRO A 2 -19.57 6.21 -27.47
C PRO A 2 -21.03 6.24 -27.03
N THR A 3 -21.55 5.08 -26.65
CA THR A 3 -22.91 4.94 -26.13
C THR A 3 -22.97 5.47 -24.69
N LEU A 4 -24.17 5.76 -24.19
CA LEU A 4 -24.34 6.13 -22.78
C LEU A 4 -23.82 5.03 -21.83
N ALA A 5 -23.92 3.77 -22.25
CA ALA A 5 -23.38 2.63 -21.52
C ALA A 5 -21.85 2.69 -21.42
N ASP A 6 -21.14 3.04 -22.50
CA ASP A 6 -19.67 3.19 -22.48
C ASP A 6 -19.21 4.30 -21.51
N LEU A 7 -19.96 5.40 -21.44
CA LEU A 7 -19.69 6.49 -20.51
C LEU A 7 -19.87 6.03 -19.06
N ILE A 8 -20.97 5.34 -18.75
CA ILE A 8 -21.28 4.82 -17.41
C ILE A 8 -20.23 3.77 -17.01
N GLN A 9 -19.87 2.86 -17.91
CA GLN A 9 -18.83 1.86 -17.69
C GLN A 9 -17.49 2.52 -17.38
N THR A 10 -17.09 3.54 -18.14
CA THR A 10 -15.82 4.26 -17.92
C THR A 10 -15.79 4.94 -16.56
N LEU A 11 -16.91 5.54 -16.13
CA LEU A 11 -17.01 6.16 -14.80
C LEU A 11 -16.90 5.11 -13.68
N ILE A 12 -17.52 3.95 -13.84
CA ILE A 12 -17.48 2.85 -12.86
C ILE A 12 -16.07 2.26 -12.77
N THR A 13 -15.46 1.92 -13.90
CA THR A 13 -14.08 1.40 -13.93
C THR A 13 -13.09 2.45 -13.39
N GLY A 14 -13.31 3.73 -13.70
CA GLY A 14 -12.53 4.85 -13.17
C GLY A 14 -12.64 4.97 -11.64
N LEU A 15 -13.82 4.76 -11.07
CA LEU A 15 -14.04 4.75 -9.62
C LEU A 15 -13.26 3.60 -8.95
N PHE A 16 -13.31 2.40 -9.52
CA PHE A 16 -12.59 1.24 -8.98
C PHE A 16 -11.08 1.44 -9.05
N GLN A 17 -10.55 1.88 -10.19
CA GLN A 17 -9.12 2.17 -10.31
C GLN A 17 -8.70 3.32 -9.38
N GLY A 18 -9.55 4.33 -9.22
CA GLY A 18 -9.34 5.44 -8.30
C GLY A 18 -9.24 4.98 -6.84
N SER A 19 -9.98 3.95 -6.43
CA SER A 19 -9.90 3.39 -5.08
C SER A 19 -8.55 2.75 -4.78
N ILE A 20 -7.95 2.07 -5.77
CA ILE A 20 -6.59 1.50 -5.68
C ILE A 20 -5.57 2.64 -5.52
N TYR A 21 -5.67 3.67 -6.35
CA TYR A 21 -4.77 4.81 -6.22
C TYR A 21 -4.95 5.57 -4.91
N ALA A 22 -6.18 5.65 -4.39
CA ALA A 22 -6.47 6.31 -3.12
C ALA A 22 -5.81 5.59 -1.94
N ILE A 23 -5.88 4.25 -1.88
CA ILE A 23 -5.21 3.49 -0.79
C ILE A 23 -3.69 3.55 -0.93
N MET A 24 -3.15 3.47 -2.15
CA MET A 24 -1.71 3.63 -2.39
C MET A 24 -1.21 5.01 -1.94
N ALA A 25 -1.98 6.06 -2.25
CA ALA A 25 -1.69 7.43 -1.84
C ALA A 25 -1.82 7.63 -0.34
N LEU A 26 -2.80 6.98 0.32
CA LEU A 26 -2.95 7.00 1.78
C LEU A 26 -1.70 6.45 2.47
N GLY A 27 -1.18 5.32 1.99
CA GLY A 27 0.06 4.72 2.49
C GLY A 27 1.24 5.67 2.37
N LEU A 28 1.45 6.24 1.17
CA LEU A 28 2.50 7.23 0.93
C LEU A 28 2.33 8.49 1.80
N ALA A 29 1.10 8.95 2.02
CA ALA A 29 0.80 10.12 2.84
C ALA A 29 1.15 9.91 4.32
N ILE A 30 1.02 8.70 4.85
CA ILE A 30 1.46 8.38 6.22
C ILE A 30 2.99 8.46 6.32
N ILE A 31 3.68 7.82 5.37
CA ILE A 31 5.16 7.78 5.32
C ILE A 31 5.71 9.19 5.19
N PHE A 32 5.23 9.94 4.21
CA PHE A 32 5.66 11.31 3.95
C PHE A 32 5.23 12.25 5.08
N GLY A 33 4.03 12.08 5.64
CA GLY A 33 3.54 12.93 6.71
C GLY A 33 4.40 12.86 7.96
N VAL A 34 4.93 11.68 8.31
CA VAL A 34 5.79 11.53 9.50
C VAL A 34 7.25 11.88 9.22
N MET A 35 7.79 11.45 8.07
CA MET A 35 9.23 11.55 7.81
C MET A 35 9.63 12.71 6.89
N HIS A 36 8.68 13.39 6.24
CA HIS A 36 8.92 14.45 5.26
C HIS A 36 9.86 14.06 4.10
N ILE A 37 10.00 12.75 3.84
CA ILE A 37 10.85 12.20 2.79
C ILE A 37 10.00 11.33 1.86
N ILE A 38 10.23 11.51 0.56
CA ILE A 38 9.57 10.70 -0.47
C ILE A 38 10.27 9.34 -0.53
N ASN A 39 9.52 8.27 -0.28
CA ASN A 39 9.99 6.90 -0.46
C ASN A 39 9.81 6.47 -1.92
N PHE A 40 10.89 6.46 -2.70
CA PHE A 40 10.83 5.99 -4.09
C PHE A 40 10.57 4.49 -4.24
N ALA A 41 10.85 3.68 -3.20
CA ALA A 41 10.61 2.24 -3.21
C ALA A 41 9.17 1.85 -2.86
N HIS A 42 8.28 2.82 -2.60
CA HIS A 42 6.90 2.56 -2.14
C HIS A 42 6.13 1.65 -3.10
N GLY A 43 6.26 1.87 -4.42
CA GLY A 43 5.59 1.05 -5.42
C GLY A 43 6.10 -0.39 -5.45
N GLU A 44 7.38 -0.58 -5.19
CA GLU A 44 8.06 -1.87 -5.20
C GLU A 44 7.64 -2.72 -4.00
N PHE A 45 7.42 -2.12 -2.83
CA PHE A 45 6.82 -2.83 -1.69
C PHE A 45 5.40 -3.33 -2.01
N LEU A 46 4.59 -2.50 -2.68
CA LEU A 46 3.25 -2.91 -3.10
C LEU A 46 3.31 -4.05 -4.12
N LEU A 47 4.27 -4.02 -5.05
CA LEU A 47 4.51 -5.12 -5.99
C LEU A 47 4.92 -6.41 -5.26
N VAL A 48 5.83 -6.32 -4.28
CA VAL A 48 6.20 -7.47 -3.44
C VAL A 48 4.98 -8.04 -2.72
N GLY A 49 4.09 -7.20 -2.22
CA GLY A 49 2.81 -7.63 -1.63
C GLY A 49 1.89 -8.37 -2.59
N GLY A 50 1.78 -7.86 -3.82
CA GLY A 50 1.04 -8.52 -4.90
C GLY A 50 1.62 -9.89 -5.25
N TYR A 51 2.95 -10.00 -5.35
CA TYR A 51 3.62 -11.28 -5.61
C TYR A 51 3.49 -12.26 -4.45
N LEU A 52 3.54 -11.78 -3.21
CA LEU A 52 3.31 -12.62 -2.03
C LEU A 52 1.87 -13.16 -2.02
N THR A 53 0.89 -12.30 -2.34
CA THR A 53 -0.51 -12.68 -2.51
C THR A 53 -0.67 -13.76 -3.58
N TYR A 54 -0.04 -13.55 -4.75
CA TYR A 54 -0.03 -14.54 -5.83
C TYR A 54 0.61 -15.86 -5.42
N TRP A 55 1.73 -15.83 -4.70
CA TRP A 55 2.43 -17.02 -4.24
C TRP A 55 1.61 -17.81 -3.21
N LEU A 56 0.94 -17.11 -2.28
CA LEU A 56 0.01 -17.73 -1.33
C LEU A 56 -1.19 -18.37 -2.03
N PHE A 57 -1.76 -17.69 -3.03
CA PHE A 57 -2.85 -18.23 -3.82
C PHE A 57 -2.42 -19.50 -4.58
N ASN A 58 -1.28 -19.47 -5.28
CA ASN A 58 -0.83 -20.60 -6.09
C ASN A 58 -0.32 -21.79 -5.26
N SER A 59 0.31 -21.53 -4.10
CA SER A 59 0.93 -22.60 -3.29
C SER A 59 -0.06 -23.20 -2.28
N LEU A 60 -0.87 -22.35 -1.63
CA LEU A 60 -1.77 -22.75 -0.54
C LEU A 60 -3.24 -22.75 -0.93
N HIS A 61 -3.58 -22.33 -2.16
CA HIS A 61 -4.97 -22.17 -2.63
C HIS A 61 -5.79 -21.25 -1.70
N LEU A 62 -5.12 -20.31 -1.03
CA LEU A 62 -5.75 -19.34 -0.15
C LEU A 62 -6.42 -18.25 -0.99
N ASP A 63 -7.69 -17.97 -0.70
CA ASP A 63 -8.39 -16.87 -1.36
C ASP A 63 -7.64 -15.54 -1.20
N PRO A 64 -7.57 -14.71 -2.25
CA PRO A 64 -6.82 -13.45 -2.20
C PRO A 64 -7.29 -12.53 -1.07
N PHE A 65 -8.59 -12.48 -0.79
CA PHE A 65 -9.14 -11.70 0.31
C PHE A 65 -8.67 -12.18 1.69
N LEU A 66 -8.46 -13.50 1.86
CA LEU A 66 -7.97 -14.06 3.11
C LEU A 66 -6.44 -13.89 3.25
N SER A 67 -5.73 -13.71 2.14
CA SER A 67 -4.29 -13.44 2.15
C SER A 67 -3.95 -12.00 2.55
N ILE A 68 -4.89 -11.04 2.48
CA ILE A 68 -4.65 -9.61 2.77
C ILE A 68 -4.03 -9.38 4.16
N PRO A 69 -4.56 -9.93 5.27
CA PRO A 69 -3.96 -9.69 6.58
C PRO A 69 -2.54 -10.29 6.68
N LEU A 70 -2.32 -11.44 6.04
CA LEU A 70 -1.04 -12.13 6.08
C LEU A 70 0.03 -11.37 5.27
N THR A 71 -0.34 -10.89 4.09
CA THR A 71 0.55 -10.10 3.24
C THR A 71 0.83 -8.74 3.87
N PHE A 72 -0.19 -8.10 4.45
CA PHE A 72 -0.01 -6.87 5.21
C PHE A 72 0.99 -7.07 6.36
N ILE A 73 0.84 -8.10 7.19
CA ILE A 73 1.79 -8.38 8.29
C ILE A 73 3.20 -8.62 7.76
N ALA A 74 3.35 -9.39 6.67
CA ALA A 74 4.66 -9.67 6.10
C ALA A 74 5.35 -8.40 5.56
N ILE A 75 4.63 -7.57 4.81
CA ILE A 75 5.17 -6.31 4.27
C ILE A 75 5.42 -5.31 5.40
N PHE A 76 4.54 -5.27 6.41
CA PHE A 76 4.70 -4.43 7.60
C PHE A 76 6.06 -4.74 8.26
N ILE A 77 6.31 -6.01 8.57
CA ILE A 77 7.58 -6.45 9.20
C ILE A 77 8.76 -6.12 8.29
N LEU A 78 8.66 -6.41 7.00
CA LEU A 78 9.72 -6.12 6.03
C LEU A 78 10.03 -4.62 5.98
N GLY A 79 8.99 -3.79 5.97
CA GLY A 79 9.11 -2.34 6.05
C GLY A 79 9.80 -1.87 7.32
N GLN A 80 9.46 -2.44 8.47
CA GLN A 80 10.13 -2.10 9.74
C GLN A 80 11.62 -2.42 9.71
N ILE A 81 11.98 -3.58 9.14
CA ILE A 81 13.37 -4.01 8.96
C ILE A 81 14.10 -3.02 8.05
N VAL A 82 13.52 -2.69 6.90
CA VAL A 82 14.13 -1.72 5.97
C VAL A 82 14.32 -0.36 6.65
N GLN A 83 13.29 0.16 7.31
CA GLN A 83 13.38 1.45 7.99
C GLN A 83 14.50 1.42 9.05
N ARG A 84 14.50 0.41 9.91
CA ARG A 84 15.44 0.29 11.02
C ARG A 84 16.90 0.12 10.59
N TYR A 85 17.14 -0.67 9.56
CA TYR A 85 18.50 -1.12 9.20
C TYR A 85 19.08 -0.43 7.96
N LEU A 86 18.23 0.07 7.05
CA LEU A 86 18.68 0.74 5.83
C LEU A 86 18.46 2.25 5.89
N LEU A 87 17.32 2.72 6.42
CA LEU A 87 16.95 4.14 6.35
C LEU A 87 17.37 4.94 7.60
N ASP A 88 17.10 4.44 8.81
CA ASP A 88 17.49 5.09 10.08
C ASP A 88 18.99 5.44 10.17
N PRO A 89 19.94 4.62 9.66
CA PRO A 89 21.36 4.97 9.72
C PRO A 89 21.76 6.15 8.84
N VAL A 90 21.00 6.44 7.78
CA VAL A 90 21.27 7.52 6.81
C VAL A 90 20.28 8.68 6.94
N SER A 91 19.39 8.65 7.94
CA SER A 91 18.30 9.61 8.11
C SER A 91 18.77 11.01 8.55
N SER A 92 20.06 11.20 8.83
CA SER A 92 20.63 12.51 9.18
C SER A 92 20.59 13.51 8.02
N ASP A 93 20.53 13.02 6.78
CA ASP A 93 20.45 13.86 5.58
C ASP A 93 19.42 13.30 4.60
N HIS A 94 18.41 14.11 4.33
CA HIS A 94 17.27 13.79 3.48
C HIS A 94 17.69 13.34 2.08
N SER A 95 18.80 13.88 1.56
CA SER A 95 19.33 13.55 0.24
C SER A 95 19.83 12.10 0.19
N PHE A 96 20.48 11.64 1.26
CA PHE A 96 20.96 10.26 1.34
C PHE A 96 19.80 9.27 1.49
N VAL A 97 18.73 9.62 2.22
CA VAL A 97 17.53 8.76 2.30
C VAL A 97 16.87 8.63 0.93
N LEU A 98 16.82 9.71 0.15
CA LEU A 98 16.28 9.69 -1.21
C LEU A 98 17.08 8.74 -2.12
N ILE A 99 18.42 8.85 -2.10
CA ILE A 99 19.30 7.98 -2.88
C ILE A 99 19.18 6.53 -2.40
N MET A 100 19.08 6.30 -1.09
CA MET A 100 18.93 4.96 -0.52
C MET A 100 17.61 4.30 -0.92
N THR A 101 16.50 5.03 -0.86
CA THR A 101 15.18 4.50 -1.29
C THR A 101 15.15 4.23 -2.79
N TYR A 102 15.79 5.07 -3.61
CA TYR A 102 15.93 4.81 -5.04
C TYR A 102 16.80 3.58 -5.35
N ALA A 103 17.93 3.43 -4.66
CA ALA A 103 18.79 2.25 -4.77
C ALA A 103 18.06 0.98 -4.32
N LEU A 104 17.28 1.07 -3.25
CA LEU A 104 16.43 -0.01 -2.76
C LEU A 104 15.37 -0.40 -3.78
N ALA A 105 14.72 0.57 -4.43
CA ALA A 105 13.74 0.33 -5.49
C ALA A 105 14.35 -0.50 -6.63
N ILE A 106 15.51 -0.08 -7.14
CA ILE A 106 16.24 -0.80 -8.19
C ILE A 106 16.60 -2.22 -7.73
N LEU A 107 17.09 -2.38 -6.49
CA LEU A 107 17.44 -3.67 -5.92
C LEU A 107 16.21 -4.58 -5.84
N MET A 108 15.08 -4.08 -5.34
CA MET A 108 13.83 -4.83 -5.23
C MET A 108 13.32 -5.29 -6.59
N VAL A 109 13.32 -4.39 -7.58
CA VAL A 109 12.97 -4.73 -8.97
C VAL A 109 13.89 -5.83 -9.50
N GLY A 110 15.20 -5.71 -9.29
CA GLY A 110 16.18 -6.74 -9.68
C GLY A 110 15.92 -8.09 -9.05
N LEU A 111 15.66 -8.13 -7.73
CA LEU A 111 15.30 -9.36 -7.02
C LEU A 111 13.99 -9.96 -7.56
N MET A 112 12.97 -9.14 -7.79
CA MET A 112 11.71 -9.59 -8.36
C MET A 112 11.89 -10.21 -9.74
N PHE A 113 12.73 -9.63 -10.61
CA PHE A 113 13.04 -10.22 -11.91
C PHE A 113 13.73 -11.59 -11.80
N ILE A 114 14.61 -11.79 -10.81
CA ILE A 114 15.29 -13.07 -10.60
C ILE A 114 14.30 -14.13 -10.11
N PHE A 115 13.43 -13.81 -9.14
CA PHE A 115 12.51 -14.77 -8.54
C PHE A 115 11.26 -15.03 -9.38
N PHE A 116 10.66 -14.00 -9.94
CA PHE A 116 9.33 -14.06 -10.57
C PHE A 116 9.34 -13.91 -12.10
N LYS A 117 10.51 -13.61 -12.69
CA LYS A 117 10.69 -13.29 -14.12
C LYS A 117 9.88 -12.06 -14.56
N SER A 118 10.05 -11.65 -15.82
CA SER A 118 9.39 -10.48 -16.42
C SER A 118 7.96 -10.80 -16.91
N GLU A 119 7.14 -11.47 -16.11
CA GLU A 119 5.77 -11.79 -16.51
C GLU A 119 4.77 -11.06 -15.60
N LEU A 120 3.84 -10.33 -16.22
CA LEU A 120 2.65 -9.81 -15.53
C LEU A 120 1.82 -11.00 -15.08
N ARG A 121 1.78 -11.22 -13.76
CA ARG A 121 0.98 -12.29 -13.15
C ARG A 121 -0.25 -11.68 -12.49
N SER A 122 -1.42 -11.99 -13.03
CA SER A 122 -2.70 -11.67 -12.40
C SER A 122 -3.21 -12.87 -11.61
N VAL A 123 -3.76 -12.62 -10.43
CA VAL A 123 -4.49 -13.65 -9.68
C VAL A 123 -5.91 -13.72 -10.25
N VAL A 124 -6.14 -14.67 -11.15
CA VAL A 124 -7.46 -14.92 -11.72
C VAL A 124 -8.21 -15.88 -10.81
N THR A 125 -9.19 -15.38 -10.06
CA THR A 125 -10.08 -16.20 -9.22
C THR A 125 -11.40 -16.48 -9.94
N SER A 126 -12.15 -17.50 -9.50
CA SER A 126 -13.48 -17.83 -10.04
C SER A 126 -14.47 -16.65 -9.99
N TYR A 127 -14.29 -15.70 -9.07
CA TYR A 127 -15.09 -14.49 -8.94
C TYR A 127 -14.57 -13.29 -9.74
N SER A 128 -13.34 -13.37 -10.27
CA SER A 128 -12.76 -12.35 -11.16
C SER A 128 -13.51 -12.24 -12.49
N LEU A 129 -14.14 -13.35 -12.92
CA LEU A 129 -14.92 -13.47 -14.15
C LEU A 129 -16.43 -13.37 -13.94
N LEU A 130 -16.89 -13.27 -12.67
CA LEU A 130 -18.30 -13.09 -12.35
C LEU A 130 -18.66 -11.62 -12.53
N SER A 131 -19.13 -11.32 -13.73
CA SER A 131 -19.77 -10.06 -14.09
C SER A 131 -21.23 -10.07 -13.64
N LEU A 132 -21.61 -9.11 -12.80
CA LEU A 132 -23.02 -8.82 -12.56
C LEU A 132 -23.51 -7.93 -13.70
N ASP A 133 -24.33 -8.49 -14.59
CA ASP A 133 -25.09 -7.68 -15.55
C ASP A 133 -26.12 -6.88 -14.77
N PHE A 134 -25.86 -5.58 -14.64
CA PHE A 134 -26.87 -4.68 -14.09
C PHE A 134 -27.94 -4.46 -15.16
N MET A 135 -29.06 -5.17 -15.00
CA MET A 135 -30.36 -4.74 -15.53
C MET A 135 -30.43 -4.55 -17.06
N ASN A 136 -29.97 -5.53 -17.85
CA ASN A 136 -29.98 -5.50 -19.33
C ASN A 136 -29.28 -4.27 -19.95
N SER A 137 -28.40 -3.60 -19.21
CA SER A 137 -27.50 -2.59 -19.74
C SER A 137 -26.13 -3.24 -19.95
N ASP A 138 -25.41 -2.88 -21.01
CA ASP A 138 -24.05 -3.37 -21.36
C ASP A 138 -22.97 -2.97 -20.30
N VAL A 139 -23.35 -2.81 -19.02
CA VAL A 139 -22.50 -2.39 -17.91
C VAL A 139 -22.08 -3.61 -17.12
N ILE A 140 -20.79 -3.94 -17.21
CA ILE A 140 -20.15 -5.09 -16.59
C ILE A 140 -19.46 -4.64 -15.30
N ILE A 141 -19.87 -5.18 -14.16
CA ILE A 141 -19.22 -4.96 -12.87
C ILE A 141 -18.67 -6.29 -12.35
N ASN A 142 -17.34 -6.35 -12.15
CA ASN A 142 -16.71 -7.52 -11.55
C ASN A 142 -16.84 -7.47 -10.03
N LEU A 143 -17.14 -8.62 -9.42
CA LEU A 143 -17.24 -8.72 -7.96
C LEU A 143 -15.92 -8.39 -7.26
N GLN A 144 -14.79 -8.66 -7.92
CA GLN A 144 -13.45 -8.33 -7.43
C GLN A 144 -13.26 -6.82 -7.25
N ASP A 145 -13.73 -6.00 -8.19
CA ASP A 145 -13.56 -4.54 -8.16
C ASP A 145 -14.37 -3.91 -7.03
N VAL A 146 -15.58 -4.43 -6.79
CA VAL A 146 -16.41 -4.06 -5.63
C VAL A 146 -15.73 -4.43 -4.32
N GLY A 147 -15.13 -5.62 -4.24
CA GLY A 147 -14.37 -6.07 -3.08
C GLY A 147 -13.20 -5.14 -2.76
N ILE A 148 -12.42 -4.77 -3.78
CA ILE A 148 -11.30 -3.83 -3.65
C ILE A 148 -11.78 -2.47 -3.14
N LEU A 149 -12.87 -1.93 -3.69
CA LEU A 149 -13.44 -0.65 -3.25
C LEU A 149 -13.85 -0.69 -1.77
N ILE A 150 -14.52 -1.76 -1.33
CA ILE A 150 -14.93 -1.94 0.07
C ILE A 150 -13.70 -2.01 0.97
N ILE A 151 -12.68 -2.78 0.59
CA ILE A 151 -11.44 -2.92 1.37
C ILE A 151 -10.68 -1.59 1.44
N ALA A 152 -10.59 -0.85 0.34
CA ALA A 152 -9.98 0.47 0.32
C ALA A 152 -10.71 1.45 1.25
N GLY A 153 -12.05 1.44 1.22
CA GLY A 153 -12.88 2.23 2.14
C GLY A 153 -12.66 1.84 3.61
N LEU A 154 -12.61 0.55 3.91
CA LEU A 154 -12.33 0.04 5.26
C LEU A 154 -10.92 0.43 5.72
N ALA A 155 -9.91 0.26 4.88
CA ALA A 155 -8.52 0.64 5.19
C ALA A 155 -8.39 2.14 5.48
N PHE A 156 -9.09 2.98 4.70
CA PHE A 156 -9.13 4.42 4.93
C PHE A 156 -9.77 4.76 6.28
N ILE A 157 -10.94 4.18 6.59
CA ILE A 157 -11.63 4.40 7.87
C ILE A 157 -10.78 3.90 9.04
N CYS A 158 -10.21 2.71 8.93
CA CYS A 158 -9.34 2.11 9.94
C CYS A 158 -8.11 2.98 10.22
N THR A 159 -7.43 3.44 9.17
CA THR A 159 -6.28 4.36 9.28
C THR A 159 -6.68 5.68 9.90
N HIS A 160 -7.80 6.27 9.48
CA HIS A 160 -8.30 7.52 10.03
C HIS A 160 -8.59 7.42 11.54
N LEU A 161 -9.29 6.35 11.94
CA LEU A 161 -9.59 6.07 13.34
C LEU A 161 -8.32 5.79 14.13
N PHE A 162 -7.37 5.04 13.55
CA PHE A 162 -6.08 4.74 14.14
C PHE A 162 -5.30 6.02 14.46
N ILE A 163 -5.15 6.92 13.49
CA ILE A 163 -4.41 8.18 13.68
C ILE A 163 -5.06 9.03 14.76
N LYS A 164 -6.40 9.16 14.77
CA LYS A 164 -7.11 10.03 15.73
C LYS A 164 -7.22 9.46 17.14
N HIS A 165 -7.43 8.15 17.29
CA HIS A 165 -7.81 7.57 18.58
C HIS A 165 -6.67 6.83 19.29
N THR A 166 -5.62 6.40 18.58
CA THR A 166 -4.53 5.64 19.20
C THR A 166 -3.41 6.53 19.70
N TRP A 167 -2.66 6.05 20.70
CA TRP A 167 -1.47 6.72 21.21
C TRP A 167 -0.40 6.86 20.13
N LEU A 168 -0.18 5.80 19.35
CA LEU A 168 0.81 5.77 18.26
C LEU A 168 0.45 6.79 17.16
N GLY A 169 -0.83 6.86 16.78
CA GLY A 169 -1.33 7.86 15.85
C GLY A 169 -1.12 9.31 16.31
N LYS A 170 -1.27 9.57 17.62
CA LYS A 170 -0.96 10.89 18.20
C LYS A 170 0.53 11.19 18.14
N CYS A 171 1.39 10.23 18.48
CA CYS A 171 2.85 10.39 18.35
C CYS A 171 3.25 10.69 16.90
N MET A 172 2.72 9.95 15.92
CA MET A 172 2.92 10.22 14.50
C MET A 172 2.50 11.63 14.12
N SER A 173 1.33 12.09 14.60
CA SER A 173 0.82 13.43 14.31
C SER A 173 1.68 14.55 14.90
N VAL A 174 2.31 14.31 16.06
CA VAL A 174 3.24 15.27 16.68
C VAL A 174 4.57 15.28 15.92
N CYS A 175 5.12 14.11 15.59
CA CYS A 175 6.33 13.99 14.77
C CYS A 175 6.16 14.64 13.39
N ALA A 176 4.96 14.53 12.81
CA ALA A 176 4.61 15.17 11.54
C ALA A 176 4.56 16.71 11.60
N GLN A 177 4.42 17.30 12.79
CA GLN A 177 4.41 18.76 12.95
C GLN A 177 5.81 19.28 13.24
N ASP A 178 6.50 18.65 14.18
CA ASP A 178 7.86 19.02 14.59
C ASP A 178 8.56 17.80 15.22
N GLU A 179 9.50 17.22 14.47
CA GLU A 179 10.25 16.06 14.93
C GLU A 179 11.15 16.41 16.12
N GLU A 180 11.80 17.58 16.12
CA GLU A 180 12.71 17.99 17.19
C GLU A 180 11.96 18.20 18.50
N ALA A 181 10.80 18.88 18.45
CA ALA A 181 9.94 19.04 19.60
C ALA A 181 9.43 17.69 20.14
N ALA A 182 9.09 16.75 19.26
CA ALA A 182 8.68 15.40 19.66
C ALA A 182 9.80 14.68 20.44
N GLN A 183 11.05 14.78 19.99
CA GLN A 183 12.22 14.20 20.67
C GLN A 183 12.45 14.82 22.05
N LEU A 184 12.29 16.15 22.18
CA LEU A 184 12.40 16.86 23.46
C LEU A 184 11.32 16.43 24.47
N MET A 185 10.15 16.02 23.97
CA MET A 185 9.05 15.47 24.78
C MET A 185 9.24 13.98 25.12
N GLY A 186 10.39 13.38 24.76
CA GLY A 186 10.73 11.98 25.05
C GLY A 186 10.13 10.97 24.08
N ILE A 187 9.58 11.39 22.94
CA ILE A 187 9.06 10.49 21.91
C ILE A 187 10.22 9.92 21.12
N ASN A 188 10.29 8.59 21.01
CA ASN A 188 11.30 7.92 20.19
C ASN A 188 10.90 8.00 18.71
N THR A 189 11.37 9.02 18.00
CA THR A 189 10.99 9.28 16.60
C THR A 189 11.42 8.15 15.68
N ARG A 190 12.57 7.50 15.91
CA ARG A 190 12.98 6.31 15.12
C ARG A 190 11.98 5.16 15.21
N TRP A 191 11.45 4.90 16.41
CA TRP A 191 10.41 3.89 16.57
C TRP A 191 9.10 4.31 15.89
N VAL A 192 8.70 5.58 16.02
CA VAL A 192 7.50 6.12 15.36
C VAL A 192 7.64 6.04 13.83
N SER A 193 8.79 6.38 13.27
CA SER A 193 9.09 6.29 11.83
C SER A 193 9.07 4.84 11.34
N SER A 194 9.60 3.88 12.11
CA SER A 194 9.50 2.45 11.80
C SER A 194 8.06 1.92 11.80
N MET A 195 7.24 2.41 12.72
CA MET A 195 5.81 2.08 12.74
C MET A 195 5.06 2.76 11.59
N ALA A 196 5.38 4.00 11.26
CA ALA A 196 4.81 4.74 10.13
C ALA A 196 5.14 4.11 8.80
N PHE A 197 6.39 3.69 8.62
CA PHE A 197 6.83 2.99 7.42
C PHE A 197 6.09 1.67 7.26
N GLY A 198 6.06 0.83 8.30
CA GLY A 198 5.33 -0.45 8.25
C GLY A 198 3.84 -0.26 7.97
N LEU A 199 3.17 0.66 8.68
CA LEU A 199 1.75 0.95 8.48
C LEU A 199 1.48 1.58 7.11
N GLY A 200 2.41 2.35 6.55
CA GLY A 200 2.24 2.99 5.26
C GLY A 200 2.28 2.03 4.07
N LEU A 201 2.79 0.81 4.24
CA LEU A 201 2.92 -0.19 3.17
C LEU A 201 1.73 -1.17 3.08
N HIS A 202 0.51 -0.69 3.31
CA HIS A 202 -0.72 -1.49 3.26
C HIS A 202 -1.44 -1.45 1.90
#